data_AF-A0A4Q0SXM7-F1
#
_entry.id   AF-A0A4Q0SXM7-F1
#
_cell.length_a   1.000
_cell.length_b   1.000
_cell.length_c   1.000
_cell.angle_alpha   90.00
_cell.angle_beta   90.00
_cell.angle_gamma   90.00
#
_symmetry.space_group_name_H-M   'P 1'
#
loop_
_entity.id
_entity.type
_entity.pdbx_description
1 polymer ?
#
loop_
_entity_poly.entity_id
_entity_poly.type
_entity_poly.pdbx_seq_one_letter_code
_entity_poly.pdbx_strand_id
1 'polypeptide(L)' 'MAHERILVVDDEPSVRSIVAALLERSGYRVFVAASAQEALNLLLHEQGSMTSMS' A
#
# COMPACT_ATOMS: atom_id res chain seq x y z
N MET A 1 -3.07 -18.03 -5.84
CA MET A 1 -1.95 -17.62 -4.96
C MET A 1 -1.68 -16.15 -5.23
N ALA A 2 -2.20 -15.25 -4.40
CA ALA A 2 -1.74 -13.87 -4.33
C ALA A 2 -1.77 -13.50 -2.85
N HIS A 3 -0.65 -13.75 -2.18
CA HIS A 3 -0.43 -13.42 -0.76
C HIS A 3 0.54 -12.24 -0.61
N GLU A 4 0.80 -11.53 -1.71
CA GLU A 4 1.69 -10.37 -1.70
C GLU A 4 0.96 -9.14 -1.18
N ARG A 5 1.68 -8.40 -0.34
CA ARG A 5 1.22 -7.19 0.33
C ARG A 5 1.89 -6.00 -0.34
N ILE A 6 1.10 -5.01 -0.71
CA ILE A 6 1.58 -3.79 -1.38
C ILE A 6 1.25 -2.59 -0.51
N LEU A 7 2.22 -1.68 -0.38
CA LEU A 7 2.04 -0.37 0.25
C LEU A 7 2.03 0.70 -0.83
N VAL A 8 0.93 1.43 -0.94
CA VAL A 8 0.79 2.59 -1.83
C VAL A 8 0.98 3.85 -1.00
N VAL A 9 1.96 4.68 -1.38
CA VAL A 9 2.25 5.94 -0.69
C VAL A 9 2.06 7.08 -1.67
N ASP A 10 1.00 7.85 -1.47
CA ASP A 10 0.62 8.95 -2.36
C ASP A 10 -0.11 10.02 -1.54
N ASP A 11 0.23 11.30 -1.68
CA ASP A 11 -0.39 12.40 -0.94
C ASP A 11 -1.76 12.78 -1.50
N GLU A 12 -2.03 12.48 -2.78
CA GLU A 12 -3.29 12.77 -3.43
C GLU A 12 -4.35 11.67 -3.17
N PRO A 13 -5.46 11.98 -2.47
CA PRO A 13 -6.44 10.97 -2.07
C PRO A 13 -7.15 10.30 -3.25
N SER A 14 -7.35 11.03 -4.36
CA SER A 14 -7.95 10.50 -5.59
C SER A 14 -7.08 9.43 -6.22
N VAL A 15 -5.80 9.72 -6.44
CA VAL A 15 -4.85 8.78 -7.03
C VAL A 15 -4.65 7.57 -6.13
N ARG A 16 -4.41 7.80 -4.83
CA ARG A 16 -4.25 6.73 -3.84
C ARG A 16 -5.41 5.74 -3.84
N SER A 17 -6.65 6.23 -3.92
CA SER A 17 -7.85 5.39 -3.92
C SER A 17 -8.00 4.58 -5.21
N ILE A 18 -7.68 5.18 -6.36
CA ILE A 18 -7.74 4.50 -7.67
C ILE A 18 -6.72 3.37 -7.74
N VAL A 19 -5.46 3.64 -7.35
CA VAL A 19 -4.36 2.68 -7.36
C VAL A 19 -4.67 1.52 -6.41
N ALA A 20 -5.14 1.81 -5.20
CA ALA A 20 -5.51 0.77 -4.24
C ALA A 20 -6.61 -0.16 -4.78
N ALA A 21 -7.68 0.40 -5.33
CA ALA A 21 -8.77 -0.39 -5.90
C ALA A 21 -8.31 -1.29 -7.08
N LEU A 22 -7.36 -0.83 -7.89
CA LEU A 22 -6.82 -1.59 -9.02
C LEU A 22 -6.00 -2.81 -8.55
N LEU A 23 -5.16 -2.59 -7.52
CA LEU A 23 -4.32 -3.63 -6.93
C LEU A 23 -5.15 -4.64 -6.14
N GLU A 24 -6.14 -4.19 -5.37
CA GLU A 24 -7.09 -5.07 -4.66
C GLU A 24 -7.87 -5.96 -5.64
N ARG A 25 -8.35 -5.39 -6.74
CA ARG A 25 -9.03 -6.15 -7.82
C ARG A 25 -8.12 -7.19 -8.48
N SER A 26 -6.81 -6.97 -8.43
CA SER A 26 -5.80 -7.91 -8.92
C SER A 26 -5.46 -9.01 -7.91
N GLY A 27 -6.07 -8.98 -6.73
CA GLY A 27 -5.93 -10.01 -5.69
C GLY A 27 -4.84 -9.72 -4.66
N TYR A 28 -4.27 -8.51 -4.64
CA TYR A 28 -3.28 -8.12 -3.63
C TYR A 28 -3.94 -7.59 -2.36
N ARG A 29 -3.23 -7.70 -1.25
CA ARG A 29 -3.60 -7.02 -0.01
C ARG A 29 -2.93 -5.66 0.01
N VAL A 30 -3.71 -4.60 -0.12
CA VAL A 30 -3.18 -3.25 -0.25
C VAL A 30 -3.29 -2.50 1.06
N PHE A 31 -2.23 -1.77 1.39
CA PHE A 31 -2.17 -0.79 2.45
C PHE A 31 -1.90 0.56 1.82
N VAL A 32 -2.49 1.61 2.40
CA VAL A 32 -2.37 2.97 1.87
C VAL A 32 -1.78 3.89 2.93
N ALA A 33 -0.93 4.81 2.50
CA ALA A 33 -0.39 5.88 3.33
C ALA A 33 -0.43 7.19 2.56
N ALA A 34 -0.77 8.28 3.23
CA ALA A 34 -0.75 9.64 2.69
C ALA A 34 0.62 10.32 2.83
N SER A 35 1.57 9.68 3.52
CA SER A 35 2.91 10.22 3.74
C SER A 35 3.94 9.13 4.02
N ALA A 36 5.22 9.46 3.84
CA ALA A 36 6.33 8.57 4.19
C ALA A 36 6.34 8.18 5.68
N GLN A 37 5.90 9.07 6.57
CA GLN A 37 5.84 8.77 8.01
C GLN A 37 4.75 7.73 8.32
N GLU A 38 3.58 7.87 7.71
CA GLU A 38 2.50 6.89 7.85
C GLU A 38 2.89 5.55 7.24
N ALA A 39 3.55 5.57 6.08
CA ALA A 39 4.11 4.39 5.43
C ALA A 39 5.11 3.68 6.34
N LEU A 40 6.03 4.42 6.95
CA LEU A 40 7.01 3.88 7.88
C LEU A 40 6.34 3.27 9.12
N ASN A 41 5.32 3.92 9.67
CA ASN A 41 4.57 3.36 10.80
C ASN A 41 3.92 2.02 10.41
N LEU A 42 3.30 1.93 9.23
CA LEU A 42 2.72 0.68 8.73
C LEU A 42 3.77 -0.43 8.56
N LEU A 43 4.94 -0.09 7.99
CA LEU A 43 6.06 -1.03 7.82
C LEU A 43 6.66 -1.50 9.14
N LEU A 44 6.72 -0.64 10.15
CA LEU A 44 7.27 -1.00 11.46
C LEU A 44 6.30 -1.84 12.29
N HIS A 45 4.99 -1.63 12.11
CA HIS A 45 3.95 -2.43 12.78
C HIS A 45 3.73 -3.80 12.13
N GLU A 46 3.96 -3.95 10.83
CA GLU A 46 3.95 -5.24 10.14
C GLU A 46 5.37 -5.72 9.79
N GLN A 47 5.97 -6.58 10.63
CA GLN A 47 7.30 -7.18 10.39
C GLN A 47 7.36 -8.19 9.21
N GLY A 48 6.77 -7.91 8.05
CA GLY A 48 6.76 -8.84 6.92
C GLY A 48 6.67 -8.16 5.56
N SER A 49 7.82 -8.07 4.89
CA SER A 49 8.01 -7.93 3.43
C SER A 49 6.83 -7.29 2.67
N MET A 50 6.77 -5.96 2.68
CA MET A 50 5.88 -5.18 1.82
C MET A 50 6.72 -4.56 0.70
N THR A 51 6.34 -4.78 -0.55
CA THR A 51 7.02 -4.16 -1.69
C THR A 51 6.38 -2.79 -1.94
N SER A 52 7.18 -1.73 -1.78
CA SER A 52 6.76 -0.34 -2.04
C SER A 52 6.67 -0.10 -3.55
N MET A 53 5.58 0.51 -4.01
CA MET A 53 5.42 0.95 -5.41
C MET A 53 5.02 2.43 -5.39
N SER A 54 5.86 3.26 -6.05
CA SER A 54 5.70 4.72 -6.19
C SER A 54 5.20 5.07 -7.58
#